data_AF-A0A813J2V0-F1
#
_entry.id   AF-A0A813J2V0-F1
#
_cell.length_a   1.000
_cell.length_b   1.000
_cell.length_c   1.000
_cell.angle_alpha   90.00
_cell.angle_beta   90.00
_cell.angle_gamma   90.00
#
_symmetry.space_group_name_H-M   'P 1'
#
loop_
_entity.id
_entity.type
_entity.pdbx_description
1 polymer ?
#
loop_
_entity_poly.entity_id
_entity_poly.type
_entity_poly.pdbx_seq_one_letter_code
_entity_poly.pdbx_strand_id
1 'polypeptide(L)'
;MADVRSLNRLSLEELQVALEERGLDTDGKKFTLVERLSQAQAAEERDDMAADPYGEALAFDPYLDPAATFDPYLDPAAQDHESRAQGDRSRSRSRSLEGRQPTGSSEKARASSLRRLADNICGVGLQTTLASLDSAVTTGSVPSKLLAELEDKLCSCIGMIEAQQKT
;
A
#
# COMPACT_ATOMS: atom_id res chain seq x y z
N MET A 1 -10.00 9.03 0.07
CA MET A 1 -10.11 8.67 -1.38
C MET A 1 -11.42 9.19 -1.98
N ALA A 2 -11.38 10.37 -2.58
CA ALA A 2 -12.48 10.86 -3.41
C ALA A 2 -12.66 9.95 -4.63
N ASP A 3 -13.87 9.42 -4.81
CA ASP A 3 -14.17 8.51 -5.90
C ASP A 3 -14.35 9.33 -7.19
N VAL A 4 -13.39 9.28 -8.11
CA VAL A 4 -13.44 10.00 -9.40
C VAL A 4 -14.74 9.73 -10.17
N ARG A 5 -15.38 8.57 -9.93
CA ARG A 5 -16.67 8.21 -10.51
C ARG A 5 -17.82 9.08 -10.00
N SER A 6 -17.75 9.57 -8.76
CA SER A 6 -18.73 10.49 -8.19
C SER A 6 -18.60 11.89 -8.78
N LEU A 7 -17.37 12.37 -9.02
CA LEU A 7 -17.10 13.67 -9.65
C LEU A 7 -17.59 13.75 -11.10
N ASN A 8 -17.52 12.64 -11.84
CA ASN A 8 -17.99 12.59 -13.23
C ASN A 8 -19.53 12.68 -13.35
N ARG A 9 -20.27 12.40 -12.27
CA ARG A 9 -21.73 12.52 -12.21
C ARG A 9 -22.20 13.96 -11.97
N LEU A 10 -21.32 14.83 -11.46
CA LEU A 10 -21.62 16.24 -11.25
C LEU A 10 -21.76 16.98 -12.59
N SER A 11 -22.57 18.02 -12.59
CA SER A 11 -22.71 18.93 -13.72
C SER A 11 -21.47 19.82 -13.86
N LEU A 12 -21.33 20.50 -15.01
CA LEU A 12 -20.20 21.41 -15.23
C LEU A 12 -20.26 22.58 -14.24
N GLU A 13 -21.46 23.09 -13.97
CA GLU A 13 -21.72 24.17 -13.02
C GLU A 13 -21.31 23.77 -11.59
N GLU A 14 -21.69 22.56 -11.15
CA GLU A 14 -21.32 22.04 -9.83
C GLU A 14 -19.80 21.87 -9.68
N LEU A 15 -19.12 21.45 -10.74
CA LEU A 15 -17.65 21.33 -10.75
C LEU A 15 -16.96 22.69 -10.70
N GLN A 16 -17.50 23.71 -11.38
CA GLN A 16 -16.96 25.06 -11.35
C GLN A 16 -17.15 25.71 -9.98
N VAL A 17 -18.34 25.59 -9.39
CA VAL A 17 -18.61 26.09 -8.04
C VAL A 17 -17.66 25.47 -7.02
N ALA A 18 -17.47 24.14 -7.07
CA ALA A 18 -16.59 23.46 -6.14
C ALA A 18 -15.09 23.81 -6.34
N LEU A 19 -14.69 24.19 -7.56
CA LEU A 19 -13.33 24.72 -7.83
C LEU A 19 -13.19 26.18 -7.39
N GLU A 20 -14.21 27.00 -7.59
CA GLU A 20 -14.25 28.41 -7.19
C GLU A 20 -14.21 28.56 -5.66
N GLU A 21 -14.95 27.71 -4.92
CA GLU A 21 -14.88 27.61 -3.45
C GLU A 21 -13.45 27.31 -2.95
N ARG A 22 -12.66 26.62 -3.77
CA ARG A 22 -11.27 26.25 -3.49
C ARG A 22 -10.26 27.24 -4.07
N GLY A 23 -10.71 28.30 -4.74
CA GLY A 23 -9.84 29.28 -5.40
C GLY A 23 -9.04 28.70 -6.57
N LEU A 24 -9.52 27.61 -7.18
CA LEU A 24 -8.88 26.94 -8.30
C LEU A 24 -9.44 27.45 -9.64
N ASP A 25 -8.65 27.28 -10.69
CA ASP A 25 -9.02 27.69 -12.03
C ASP A 25 -10.26 26.93 -12.55
N THR A 26 -11.30 27.65 -12.96
CA THR A 26 -12.59 27.14 -13.46
C THR A 26 -12.64 27.04 -14.98
N ASP A 27 -11.58 27.44 -15.68
CA ASP A 27 -11.54 27.43 -17.15
C ASP A 27 -11.13 26.05 -17.71
N GLY A 28 -11.89 25.57 -18.69
CA GLY A 28 -11.57 24.33 -19.42
C GLY A 28 -12.75 23.41 -19.69
N LYS A 29 -12.44 22.20 -20.15
CA LYS A 29 -13.44 21.15 -20.46
C LYS A 29 -13.82 20.42 -19.17
N LYS A 30 -15.03 19.83 -19.10
CA LYS A 30 -15.51 19.08 -17.92
C LYS A 30 -14.46 18.11 -17.35
N PHE A 31 -13.76 17.37 -18.20
CA PHE A 31 -12.71 16.44 -17.78
C PHE A 31 -11.55 17.11 -17.03
N THR A 32 -11.09 18.28 -17.49
CA THR A 32 -9.99 19.01 -16.84
C THR A 32 -10.41 19.56 -15.48
N LEU A 33 -11.68 19.94 -15.33
CA LEU A 33 -12.24 20.37 -14.03
C LEU A 33 -12.30 19.20 -13.04
N VAL A 34 -12.75 18.03 -13.48
CA VAL A 34 -12.77 16.81 -12.65
C VAL A 34 -11.37 16.41 -12.21
N GLU A 35 -10.40 16.44 -13.12
CA GLU A 35 -9.00 16.11 -12.82
C GLU A 35 -8.42 17.06 -11.77
N ARG A 36 -8.56 18.38 -11.97
CA ARG A 36 -8.10 19.39 -10.98
C ARG A 36 -8.74 19.20 -9.61
N LEU A 37 -10.06 19.00 -9.58
CA LEU A 37 -10.77 18.84 -8.32
C LEU A 37 -10.35 17.55 -7.60
N SER A 38 -10.15 16.45 -8.34
CA SER A 38 -9.65 15.20 -7.75
C SER A 38 -8.22 15.33 -7.20
N GLN A 39 -7.34 16.07 -7.89
CA GLN A 39 -5.98 16.34 -7.43
C GLN A 39 -5.97 17.22 -6.18
N ALA A 40 -6.82 18.26 -6.14
CA ALA A 40 -6.94 19.13 -4.97
C ALA A 40 -7.45 18.37 -3.75
N GLN A 41 -8.43 17.47 -3.90
CA GLN A 41 -8.91 16.62 -2.81
C GLN A 41 -7.85 15.63 -2.32
N ALA A 42 -7.03 15.09 -3.23
CA ALA A 42 -5.93 14.21 -2.85
C ALA A 42 -4.77 14.95 -2.17
N ALA A 43 -4.59 16.24 -2.46
CA ALA A 43 -3.60 17.10 -1.81
C ALA A 43 -4.05 17.50 -0.39
N GLU A 44 -5.30 17.93 -0.21
CA GLU A 44 -5.88 18.26 1.11
C GLU A 44 -5.77 17.07 2.09
N GLU A 45 -6.04 15.85 1.63
CA GLU A 45 -5.95 14.63 2.46
C GLU A 45 -4.51 14.33 2.94
N ARG A 46 -3.48 14.94 2.34
CA ARG A 46 -2.07 14.82 2.78
C ARG A 46 -1.65 15.91 3.77
N ASP A 47 -2.20 17.11 3.66
CA ASP A 47 -1.81 18.22 4.52
C ASP A 47 -2.43 18.12 5.93
N ASP A 48 -3.57 17.45 6.08
CA ASP A 48 -4.14 17.14 7.41
C ASP A 48 -3.30 16.13 8.24
N MET A 49 -2.30 15.47 7.63
CA MET A 49 -1.34 14.61 8.35
C MET A 49 0.03 15.29 8.59
N ALA A 50 0.22 16.53 8.13
CA ALA A 50 1.46 17.29 8.27
C ALA A 50 1.42 18.38 9.35
N ALA A 51 0.29 18.53 10.07
CA ALA A 51 0.17 19.44 11.20
C ALA A 51 0.36 18.70 12.53
N ASP A 52 1.56 18.18 12.76
CA ASP A 52 2.06 17.99 14.12
C ASP A 52 2.72 19.33 14.53
N PRO A 53 2.10 20.16 15.40
CA PRO A 53 2.69 21.42 15.85
C PRO A 53 3.82 21.20 16.88
N TYR A 54 4.37 19.99 16.97
CA TYR A 54 5.38 19.57 17.94
C TYR A 54 6.63 18.94 17.30
N GLY A 55 7.07 19.49 16.17
CA GLY A 55 8.45 19.33 15.65
C GLY A 55 9.39 20.38 16.22
N GLU A 56 9.30 20.60 17.54
CA GLU A 56 10.13 21.48 18.33
C GLU A 56 11.60 21.11 18.13
N ALA A 57 12.41 22.13 17.86
CA ALA A 57 13.85 22.05 17.73
C ALA A 57 14.46 21.09 18.76
N LEU A 58 14.84 19.89 18.31
CA LEU A 58 15.96 19.19 18.94
C LEU A 58 17.18 20.06 18.67
N ALA A 59 17.37 20.97 19.62
CA ALA A 59 18.62 21.62 19.91
C ALA A 59 19.71 20.56 19.71
N PHE A 60 20.53 20.82 18.71
CA PHE A 60 21.89 20.32 18.64
C PHE A 60 22.49 20.62 20.01
N ASP A 61 22.49 19.65 20.92
CA ASP A 61 23.10 19.78 22.24
C ASP A 61 24.61 19.59 22.02
N PRO A 62 25.41 20.66 22.08
CA PRO A 62 26.85 20.57 21.86
C PRO A 62 27.59 19.84 23.00
N TYR A 63 26.88 19.31 24.00
CA TYR A 63 27.45 18.52 25.09
C TYR A 63 27.18 17.01 25.00
N LEU A 64 26.47 16.51 23.98
CA LEU A 64 26.52 15.08 23.67
C LEU A 64 27.85 14.75 22.97
N ASP A 65 28.86 14.45 23.78
CA ASP A 65 30.16 13.96 23.35
C ASP A 65 30.02 12.56 22.71
N PRO A 66 30.34 12.39 21.41
CA PRO A 66 30.27 11.09 20.73
C PRO A 66 31.34 10.09 21.24
N ALA A 67 32.21 10.47 22.17
CA ALA A 67 33.23 9.60 22.74
C ALA A 67 32.74 8.69 23.89
N ALA A 68 31.50 8.83 24.37
CA ALA A 68 31.03 8.14 25.58
C ALA A 68 30.33 6.78 25.36
N THR A 69 30.31 6.22 24.14
CA THR A 69 29.68 4.91 23.86
C THR A 69 30.71 3.81 23.55
N PHE A 70 31.82 3.81 24.28
CA PHE A 70 32.68 2.64 24.40
C PHE A 70 32.90 2.41 25.89
N ASP A 71 32.05 1.60 26.51
CA ASP A 71 32.24 1.08 27.86
C ASP A 71 33.03 -0.24 27.75
N PRO A 72 34.36 -0.24 28.01
CA PRO A 72 35.19 -1.44 27.91
C PRO A 72 35.06 -2.37 29.12
N TYR A 73 34.12 -2.13 30.04
CA TYR A 73 33.86 -2.97 31.21
C TYR A 73 32.59 -3.82 31.12
N LEU A 74 31.90 -3.86 29.97
CA LEU A 74 30.91 -4.91 29.71
C LEU A 74 31.62 -6.26 29.46
N ASP A 75 31.86 -6.97 30.56
CA ASP A 75 32.32 -8.34 30.65
C ASP A 75 31.26 -9.31 30.04
N PRO A 76 31.57 -10.11 29.00
CA PRO A 76 30.62 -11.03 28.37
C PRO A 76 30.41 -12.36 29.15
N ALA A 77 30.91 -12.49 30.38
CA ALA A 77 30.99 -13.78 31.07
C ALA A 77 29.84 -14.12 32.06
N ALA A 78 28.71 -13.42 32.04
CA ALA A 78 27.59 -13.77 32.94
C ALA A 78 26.22 -13.51 32.32
N GLN A 79 25.55 -14.56 31.85
CA GLN A 79 24.17 -14.92 32.23
C GLN A 79 23.67 -16.15 31.44
N ASP A 80 24.19 -17.32 31.82
CA ASP A 80 23.35 -18.53 31.89
C ASP A 80 22.45 -18.37 33.11
N HIS A 81 21.14 -18.15 32.93
CA HIS A 81 20.15 -18.55 33.93
C HIS A 81 18.78 -18.81 33.27
N GLU A 82 18.42 -20.08 33.33
CA GLU A 82 17.10 -20.66 33.12
C GLU A 82 15.99 -19.83 33.76
N SER A 83 14.85 -19.71 33.07
CA SER A 83 13.55 -19.50 33.73
C SER A 83 12.42 -20.09 32.89
N ARG A 84 12.29 -21.40 33.09
CA ARG A 84 11.12 -22.21 32.83
C ARG A 84 10.03 -21.89 33.87
N ALA A 85 8.93 -21.28 33.47
CA ALA A 85 7.65 -21.27 34.21
C ALA A 85 6.52 -20.98 33.21
N GLN A 86 5.79 -21.98 32.71
CA GLN A 86 4.51 -22.42 33.28
C GLN A 86 3.62 -21.28 33.77
N GLY A 87 2.82 -20.75 32.83
CA GLY A 87 1.63 -19.95 33.10
C GLY A 87 0.43 -20.56 32.38
N ASP A 88 -0.10 -21.64 32.97
CA ASP A 88 -1.42 -22.19 32.66
C ASP A 88 -2.49 -21.27 33.29
N ARG A 89 -3.68 -21.22 32.65
CA ARG A 89 -4.97 -20.72 33.16
C ARG A 89 -5.24 -19.21 33.11
N SER A 90 -5.99 -18.81 32.08
CA SER A 90 -7.18 -17.95 32.18
C SER A 90 -8.00 -18.04 30.88
N ARG A 91 -8.87 -19.05 30.72
CA ARG A 91 -10.33 -18.90 30.84
C ARG A 91 -10.83 -17.44 30.80
N SER A 92 -11.32 -17.02 29.63
CA SER A 92 -12.54 -16.19 29.49
C SER A 92 -13.03 -16.27 28.04
N ARG A 93 -14.11 -17.04 27.84
CA ARG A 93 -15.48 -16.52 27.66
C ARG A 93 -15.76 -16.11 26.22
N SER A 94 -16.28 -17.09 25.49
CA SER A 94 -17.56 -16.98 24.80
C SER A 94 -17.83 -15.66 24.08
N ARG A 95 -17.40 -15.58 22.82
CA ARG A 95 -18.28 -15.01 21.80
C ARG A 95 -18.40 -16.03 20.68
N SER A 96 -19.47 -16.82 20.78
CA SER A 96 -20.15 -17.37 19.61
C SER A 96 -20.46 -16.20 18.69
N LEU A 97 -19.55 -15.90 17.77
CA LEU A 97 -19.93 -15.21 16.55
C LEU A 97 -20.67 -16.25 15.74
N GLU A 98 -21.99 -16.17 15.87
CA GLU A 98 -22.95 -16.83 15.00
C GLU A 98 -22.36 -16.87 13.59
N GLY A 99 -21.99 -18.08 13.20
CA GLY A 99 -21.63 -18.42 11.84
C GLY A 99 -22.84 -18.13 10.99
N ARG A 100 -22.93 -16.89 10.52
CA ARG A 100 -23.76 -16.50 9.41
C ARG A 100 -23.23 -17.33 8.25
N GLN A 101 -23.87 -18.48 8.03
CA GLN A 101 -23.50 -19.36 6.94
C GLN A 101 -23.56 -18.52 5.67
N PRO A 102 -22.41 -18.31 4.98
CA PRO A 102 -22.46 -17.62 3.71
C PRO A 102 -23.35 -18.46 2.81
N THR A 103 -24.22 -17.77 2.08
CA THR A 103 -25.05 -18.30 1.00
C THR A 103 -24.11 -18.89 -0.06
N GLY A 104 -23.66 -20.12 0.23
CA GLY A 104 -22.24 -20.46 0.12
C GLY A 104 -21.88 -21.29 -1.08
N SER A 105 -22.66 -21.23 -2.16
CA SER A 105 -22.32 -21.89 -3.41
C SER A 105 -21.61 -20.93 -4.37
N SER A 106 -22.24 -19.77 -4.65
CA SER A 106 -21.67 -18.75 -5.54
C SER A 106 -20.40 -18.11 -4.97
N GLU A 107 -20.39 -17.79 -3.68
CA GLU A 107 -19.23 -17.17 -3.04
C GLU A 107 -18.02 -18.14 -2.95
N LYS A 108 -18.27 -19.43 -2.69
CA LYS A 108 -17.22 -20.45 -2.74
C LYS A 108 -16.69 -20.67 -4.16
N ALA A 109 -17.57 -20.67 -5.17
CA ALA A 109 -17.16 -20.74 -6.56
C ALA A 109 -16.27 -19.53 -6.93
N ARG A 110 -16.68 -18.32 -6.56
CA ARG A 110 -15.88 -17.10 -6.76
C ARG A 110 -14.54 -17.15 -6.04
N ALA A 111 -14.52 -17.54 -4.77
CA ALA A 111 -13.29 -17.68 -3.99
C ALA A 111 -12.33 -18.71 -4.60
N SER A 112 -12.87 -19.83 -5.10
CA SER A 112 -12.07 -20.85 -5.79
C SER A 112 -11.51 -20.35 -7.13
N SER A 113 -12.29 -19.54 -7.86
CA SER A 113 -11.84 -18.92 -9.12
C SER A 113 -10.73 -17.90 -8.89
N LEU A 114 -10.88 -17.05 -7.88
CA LEU A 114 -9.85 -16.08 -7.48
C LEU A 114 -8.56 -16.76 -7.02
N ARG A 115 -8.67 -17.87 -6.28
CA ARG A 115 -7.49 -18.64 -5.86
C ARG A 115 -6.75 -19.24 -7.06
N ARG A 116 -7.47 -19.83 -8.01
CA ARG A 116 -6.89 -20.32 -9.28
C ARG A 116 -6.25 -19.20 -10.10
N LEU A 117 -6.89 -18.03 -10.18
CA LEU A 117 -6.32 -16.86 -10.85
C LEU A 117 -4.99 -16.45 -10.18
N ALA A 118 -4.95 -16.39 -8.84
CA ALA A 118 -3.74 -16.07 -8.11
C ALA A 118 -2.62 -17.09 -8.39
N ASP A 119 -2.92 -18.39 -8.34
CA ASP A 119 -1.95 -19.44 -8.66
C ASP A 119 -1.42 -19.32 -10.10
N ASN A 120 -2.30 -19.00 -11.06
CA ASN A 120 -1.90 -18.76 -12.45
C ASN A 120 -1.00 -17.54 -12.60
N ILE A 121 -1.34 -16.40 -11.96
CA ILE A 121 -0.52 -15.18 -11.98
C ILE A 121 0.85 -15.43 -11.34
N CYS A 122 0.90 -16.14 -10.22
CA CYS A 122 2.17 -16.56 -9.61
C CYS A 122 2.99 -17.46 -10.56
N GLY A 123 2.33 -18.31 -11.35
CA GLY A 123 2.96 -19.18 -12.33
C GLY A 123 3.57 -18.48 -13.56
N VAL A 124 3.20 -17.23 -13.87
CA VAL A 124 3.75 -16.47 -15.02
C VAL A 124 5.25 -16.15 -14.86
N GLY A 125 5.79 -16.28 -13.64
CA GLY A 125 7.22 -16.02 -13.39
C GLY A 125 7.55 -14.53 -13.46
N LEU A 126 6.66 -13.68 -12.94
CA LEU A 126 6.85 -12.23 -12.88
C LEU A 126 7.86 -11.84 -11.79
N GLN A 127 7.90 -12.59 -10.71
CA GLN A 127 8.89 -12.41 -9.62
C GLN A 127 10.32 -12.64 -10.10
N THR A 128 10.55 -13.63 -10.97
CA THR A 128 11.90 -13.92 -11.48
C THR A 128 12.39 -12.82 -12.41
N THR A 129 11.51 -12.24 -13.23
CA THR A 129 11.84 -11.08 -14.08
C THR A 129 12.10 -9.82 -13.28
N LEU A 130 11.33 -9.57 -12.22
CA LEU A 130 11.59 -8.43 -11.32
C LEU A 130 12.92 -8.58 -10.58
N ALA A 131 13.22 -9.77 -10.04
CA ALA A 131 14.52 -10.01 -9.40
C ALA A 131 15.70 -9.83 -10.37
N SER A 132 15.52 -10.25 -11.64
CA SER A 132 16.50 -10.05 -12.69
C SER A 132 16.62 -8.57 -13.10
N LEU A 133 15.51 -7.81 -13.08
CA LEU A 133 15.50 -6.37 -13.29
C LEU A 133 16.25 -5.64 -12.18
N ASP A 134 15.98 -5.97 -10.91
CA ASP A 134 16.65 -5.37 -9.76
C ASP A 134 18.17 -5.58 -9.86
N SER A 135 18.61 -6.80 -10.18
CA SER A 135 20.03 -7.08 -10.42
C SER A 135 20.60 -6.24 -11.57
N ALA A 136 19.87 -6.09 -12.69
CA ALA A 136 20.31 -5.29 -13.83
C ALA A 136 20.35 -3.77 -13.53
N VAL A 137 19.45 -3.28 -12.68
CA VAL A 137 19.45 -1.90 -12.20
C VAL A 137 20.65 -1.66 -11.29
N THR A 138 20.97 -2.60 -10.38
CA THR A 138 22.15 -2.46 -9.52
C THR A 138 23.47 -2.44 -10.30
N THR A 139 23.53 -3.08 -11.46
CA THR A 139 24.70 -3.04 -12.36
C THR A 139 24.72 -1.82 -13.29
N GLY A 140 23.67 -1.00 -13.27
CA GLY A 140 23.56 0.22 -14.09
C GLY A 140 23.25 -0.05 -15.57
N SER A 141 22.82 -1.27 -15.93
CA SER A 141 22.52 -1.62 -17.31
C SER A 141 21.29 -2.53 -17.38
N VAL A 142 20.19 -1.97 -17.87
CA VAL A 142 18.94 -2.72 -18.05
C VAL A 142 18.85 -3.24 -19.49
N PRO A 143 18.87 -4.57 -19.72
CA PRO A 143 18.74 -5.12 -21.06
C PRO A 143 17.33 -4.92 -21.60
N SER A 144 17.20 -4.40 -22.82
CA SER A 144 15.90 -4.15 -23.48
C SER A 144 15.05 -5.42 -23.60
N LYS A 145 15.69 -6.58 -23.78
CA LYS A 145 15.03 -7.90 -23.80
C LYS A 145 14.24 -8.19 -22.52
N LEU A 146 14.79 -7.80 -21.37
CA LEU A 146 14.17 -8.05 -20.07
C LEU A 146 12.94 -7.16 -19.84
N LEU A 147 12.98 -5.92 -20.34
CA LEU A 147 11.81 -5.04 -20.33
C LEU A 147 10.68 -5.58 -21.23
N ALA A 148 11.02 -6.05 -22.43
CA ALA A 148 10.04 -6.69 -23.32
C ALA A 148 9.41 -7.94 -22.68
N GLU A 149 10.22 -8.79 -22.03
CA GLU A 149 9.71 -9.97 -21.31
C GLU A 149 8.77 -9.57 -20.14
N LEU A 150 9.10 -8.50 -19.41
CA LEU A 150 8.25 -8.00 -18.34
C LEU A 150 6.90 -7.48 -18.89
N GLU A 151 6.92 -6.76 -20.00
CA GLU A 151 5.73 -6.25 -20.68
C GLU A 151 4.82 -7.42 -21.15
N ASP A 152 5.38 -8.42 -21.82
CA ASP A 152 4.65 -9.60 -22.29
C ASP A 152 3.96 -10.32 -21.12
N LYS A 153 4.68 -10.49 -20.00
CA LYS A 153 4.14 -11.13 -18.78
C LYS A 153 3.03 -10.30 -18.12
N LEU A 154 3.17 -8.98 -18.06
CA LEU A 154 2.15 -8.08 -17.53
C LEU A 154 0.89 -8.11 -18.40
N CYS A 155 1.04 -8.04 -19.73
CA CYS A 155 -0.06 -8.16 -20.68
C CYS A 155 -0.82 -9.49 -20.50
N SER A 156 -0.09 -10.60 -20.33
CA SER A 156 -0.68 -11.91 -20.05
C SER A 156 -1.49 -11.91 -18.73
N CYS A 157 -0.96 -11.32 -17.66
CA CYS A 157 -1.65 -11.21 -16.37
C CYS A 157 -2.94 -10.38 -16.46
N ILE A 158 -2.91 -9.26 -17.17
CA ILE A 158 -4.09 -8.41 -17.41
C ILE A 158 -5.17 -9.22 -18.15
N GLY A 159 -4.79 -9.95 -19.20
CA GLY A 159 -5.72 -10.79 -19.94
C GLY A 159 -6.40 -11.86 -19.07
N MET A 160 -5.68 -12.47 -18.14
CA MET A 160 -6.25 -13.42 -17.18
C MET A 160 -7.25 -12.75 -16.22
N ILE A 161 -6.97 -11.54 -15.74
CA ILE A 161 -7.86 -10.79 -14.85
C ILE A 161 -9.14 -10.37 -15.59
N GLU A 162 -9.01 -9.86 -16.81
CA GLU A 162 -10.16 -9.45 -17.62
C GLU A 162 -11.07 -10.63 -17.98
N ALA A 163 -10.50 -11.81 -18.26
CA ALA A 163 -11.26 -13.03 -18.51
C ALA A 163 -12.12 -13.42 -17.27
N GLN A 164 -11.59 -13.21 -16.06
CA GLN A 164 -12.30 -13.49 -14.81
C GLN A 164 -13.38 -12.44 -14.48
N GLN A 165 -13.30 -11.22 -15.02
CA GLN A 165 -14.34 -10.20 -14.83
C GLN A 165 -15.55 -10.40 -15.75
N LYS A 166 -15.39 -11.15 -16.84
CA LYS A 166 -16.46 -11.45 -17.81
C LYS A 166 -17.30 -12.68 -17.42
N THR A 167 -16.91 -13.40 -16.36
CA THR A 167 -17.58 -14.62 -15.87
C THR A 167 -18.47 -14.32 -14.68
#